data_AF-A0AA43ZX39-F1
#
_entry.id   AF-A0AA43ZX39-F1
#
_cell.length_a   1.000
_cell.length_b   1.000
_cell.length_c   1.000
_cell.angle_alpha   90.00
_cell.angle_beta   90.00
_cell.angle_gamma   90.00
#
_symmetry.space_group_name_H-M   'P 1'
#
loop_
_entity.id
_entity.type
_entity.pdbx_description
1 polymer ?
#
loop_
_entity_poly.entity_id
_entity_poly.type
_entity_poly.pdbx_seq_one_letter_code
_entity_poly.pdbx_strand_id
1 'polypeptide(L)'
;MSSWDGQERPSYNTPLSPSAPMWLTPEERAAGINRDLKVAARRFLCPNCGREFSLFQSRAVACKACPKAGSNCPYVRCPFCDKEYPIQGFIVPENSKADQVHMSQYSDKVFNHWQDVYGNNRR
;
A
#
# COMPACT_ATOMS: atom_id res chain seq x y z
N MET A 1 15.90 -16.52 -26.83
CA MET A 1 15.01 -15.38 -26.58
C MET A 1 13.79 -15.90 -25.86
N SER A 2 13.73 -15.70 -24.54
CA SER A 2 12.61 -16.16 -23.73
C SER A 2 11.42 -15.23 -23.99
N SER A 3 10.30 -15.79 -24.42
CA SER A 3 9.07 -15.13 -24.92
C SER A 3 8.28 -14.31 -23.87
N TRP A 4 8.95 -13.65 -22.92
CA TRP A 4 8.28 -13.10 -21.72
C TRP A 4 8.63 -11.64 -21.39
N ASP A 5 9.18 -10.87 -22.33
CA ASP A 5 9.45 -9.42 -22.17
C ASP A 5 8.18 -8.53 -22.32
N GLY A 6 6.98 -9.12 -22.22
CA GLY A 6 5.71 -8.50 -22.60
C GLY A 6 4.72 -8.19 -21.48
N GLN A 7 5.10 -8.28 -20.20
CA GLN A 7 4.27 -7.69 -19.14
C GLN A 7 4.72 -6.25 -18.95
N GLU A 8 4.07 -5.31 -19.65
CA GLU A 8 4.16 -3.87 -19.37
C GLU A 8 4.10 -3.69 -17.86
N ARG A 9 5.22 -3.27 -17.26
CA ARG A 9 5.27 -3.00 -15.83
C ARG A 9 4.16 -1.97 -15.59
N PRO A 10 3.11 -2.30 -14.81
CA PRO A 10 2.00 -1.37 -14.65
C PRO A 10 2.57 -0.04 -14.17
N SER A 11 2.10 1.06 -14.75
CA SER A 11 2.60 2.40 -14.41
C SER A 11 2.54 2.61 -12.89
N TYR A 12 3.40 3.47 -12.36
CA TYR A 12 3.44 3.74 -10.91
C TYR A 12 2.06 4.06 -10.31
N ASN A 13 1.14 4.62 -11.11
CA ASN A 13 -0.18 5.02 -10.66
C ASN A 13 -1.30 4.05 -11.02
N THR A 14 -0.99 2.92 -11.67
CA THR A 14 -2.01 1.93 -12.02
C THR A 14 -2.46 1.20 -10.75
N PRO A 15 -3.74 1.28 -10.36
CA PRO A 15 -4.25 0.55 -9.22
C PRO A 15 -4.19 -0.96 -9.46
N LEU A 16 -3.90 -1.72 -8.40
CA LEU A 16 -3.75 -3.17 -8.45
C LEU A 16 -4.64 -3.81 -7.39
N SER A 17 -5.44 -4.77 -7.83
CA SER A 17 -6.26 -5.56 -6.91
C SER A 17 -5.40 -6.68 -6.30
N PRO A 18 -5.40 -6.86 -4.96
CA PRO A 18 -4.77 -8.03 -4.32
C PRO A 18 -5.45 -9.35 -4.73
N SER A 19 -6.70 -9.28 -5.17
CA SER A 19 -7.48 -10.42 -5.66
C SER A 19 -7.13 -10.81 -7.11
N ALA A 20 -6.50 -9.91 -7.88
CA ALA A 20 -6.09 -10.19 -9.25
C ALA A 20 -4.97 -11.26 -9.32
N PRO A 21 -4.87 -12.04 -10.41
CA PRO A 21 -3.75 -12.94 -10.62
C PRO A 21 -2.45 -12.14 -10.74
N MET A 22 -1.54 -12.36 -9.79
CA MET A 22 -0.25 -11.67 -9.72
C MET A 22 0.87 -12.67 -9.50
N TRP A 23 1.95 -12.51 -10.27
CA TRP A 23 3.10 -13.38 -10.20
C TRP A 23 4.00 -12.99 -9.03
N LEU A 24 4.35 -14.00 -8.23
CA LEU A 24 5.37 -13.91 -7.18
C LEU A 24 6.54 -14.80 -7.60
N THR A 25 7.74 -14.23 -7.68
CA THR A 25 8.96 -14.99 -8.00
C THR A 25 9.27 -16.00 -6.88
N PRO A 26 10.05 -17.06 -7.15
CA PRO A 26 10.48 -17.99 -6.13
C PRO A 26 11.18 -17.30 -4.95
N GLU A 27 12.01 -16.29 -5.22
CA GLU A 27 12.73 -15.50 -4.21
C GLU A 27 11.76 -14.67 -3.35
N GLU A 28 10.77 -14.03 -3.98
CA GLU A 28 9.73 -13.27 -3.26
C GLU A 28 8.95 -14.19 -2.31
N ARG A 29 8.56 -15.39 -2.77
CA ARG A 29 7.87 -16.37 -1.92
C ARG A 29 8.76 -16.87 -0.79
N ALA A 30 10.03 -17.14 -1.06
CA ALA A 30 11.00 -17.57 -0.04
C ALA A 30 11.22 -16.49 1.04
N ALA A 31 11.14 -15.21 0.67
CA ALA A 31 11.17 -14.08 1.59
C ALA A 31 9.85 -13.85 2.34
N GLY A 32 8.83 -14.68 2.15
CA GLY A 32 7.51 -14.53 2.77
C GLY A 32 6.65 -13.42 2.18
N ILE A 33 6.98 -12.94 0.97
CA ILE A 33 6.18 -11.91 0.29
C ILE A 33 4.88 -12.53 -0.19
N ASN A 34 3.76 -11.96 0.28
CA ASN A 34 2.42 -12.30 -0.17
C ASN A 34 1.83 -11.19 -1.06
N ARG A 35 0.64 -11.45 -1.59
CA ARG A 35 -0.04 -10.53 -2.53
C ARG A 35 -0.32 -9.17 -1.91
N ASP A 36 -0.89 -9.17 -0.71
CA ASP A 36 -1.23 -7.96 0.03
C ASP A 36 0.02 -7.12 0.32
N LEU A 37 1.12 -7.77 0.74
CA LEU A 37 2.39 -7.13 0.99
C LEU A 37 2.92 -6.46 -0.28
N LYS A 38 2.86 -7.15 -1.41
CA LYS A 38 3.35 -6.63 -2.70
C LYS A 38 2.51 -5.45 -3.18
N VAL A 39 1.18 -5.45 -2.94
CA VAL A 39 0.31 -4.29 -3.23
C VAL A 39 0.59 -3.13 -2.28
N ALA A 40 0.68 -3.37 -0.96
CA ALA A 40 0.91 -2.33 0.04
C ALA A 40 2.33 -1.72 -0.01
N ALA A 41 3.33 -2.52 -0.35
CA ALA A 41 4.73 -2.09 -0.51
C ALA A 41 4.99 -1.42 -1.86
N ARG A 42 4.09 -1.57 -2.83
CA ARG A 42 4.20 -0.91 -4.14
C ARG A 42 4.31 0.59 -3.97
N ARG A 43 5.21 1.20 -4.74
CA ARG A 43 5.36 2.65 -4.82
C ARG A 43 4.40 3.23 -5.86
N PHE A 44 3.75 4.32 -5.51
CA PHE A 44 2.85 5.11 -6.34
C PHE A 44 3.28 6.58 -6.32
N LEU A 45 3.04 7.28 -7.43
CA LEU A 45 3.43 8.67 -7.58
C LEU A 45 2.34 9.58 -7.01
N CYS A 46 2.73 10.53 -6.16
CA CYS A 46 1.81 11.56 -5.69
C CYS A 46 1.42 12.49 -6.86
N PRO A 47 0.13 12.66 -7.17
CA PRO A 47 -0.30 13.55 -8.25
C PRO A 47 -0.09 15.04 -7.93
N ASN A 48 0.11 15.39 -6.65
CA ASN A 48 0.32 16.78 -6.23
C ASN A 48 1.79 17.21 -6.18
N CYS A 49 2.70 16.36 -5.69
CA CYS A 49 4.12 16.70 -5.55
C CYS A 49 5.08 15.88 -6.42
N GLY A 50 4.59 14.88 -7.14
CA GLY A 50 5.39 14.04 -8.04
C GLY A 50 6.35 13.07 -7.37
N ARG A 51 6.33 12.95 -6.03
CA ARG A 51 7.19 12.01 -5.30
C ARG A 51 6.54 10.64 -5.16
N GLU A 52 7.36 9.60 -5.23
CA GLU A 52 6.94 8.21 -5.03
C GLU A 52 6.84 7.87 -3.54
N PHE A 53 5.80 7.15 -3.15
CA PHE A 53 5.66 6.60 -1.81
C PHE A 53 4.81 5.32 -1.83
N SER A 54 4.87 4.53 -0.76
CA SER A 54 4.04 3.33 -0.59
C SER A 54 2.94 3.52 0.46
N LEU A 55 2.00 2.58 0.53
CA LEU A 55 0.92 2.60 1.53
C LEU A 55 1.49 2.49 2.94
N PHE A 56 2.54 1.69 3.12
CA PHE A 56 3.25 1.60 4.40
C PHE A 56 3.91 2.91 4.80
N GLN A 57 4.58 3.61 3.87
CA GLN A 57 5.18 4.90 4.17
C GLN A 57 4.12 5.94 4.54
N SER A 58 2.99 5.92 3.85
CA SER A 58 1.85 6.75 4.21
C SER A 58 1.38 6.47 5.65
N ARG A 59 1.14 5.20 6.00
CA ARG A 59 0.68 4.81 7.34
C ARG A 59 1.71 5.12 8.44
N ALA A 60 2.94 4.65 8.27
CA ALA A 60 3.99 4.71 9.28
C ALA A 60 4.54 6.13 9.51
N VAL A 61 4.54 6.99 8.48
CA VAL A 61 5.11 8.34 8.55
C VAL A 61 4.01 9.40 8.60
N ALA A 62 3.14 9.46 7.59
CA ALA A 62 2.16 10.54 7.45
C ALA A 62 0.96 10.37 8.38
N CYS A 63 0.51 9.13 8.62
CA CYS A 63 -0.65 8.84 9.45
C CYS A 63 -0.30 8.49 10.91
N LYS A 64 0.98 8.53 11.31
CA LYS A 64 1.44 8.06 12.63
C LYS A 64 0.66 8.66 13.83
N ALA A 65 0.31 9.94 13.74
CA ALA A 65 -0.40 10.67 14.80
C ALA A 65 -1.93 10.75 14.56
N CYS A 66 -2.44 10.14 13.49
CA CYS A 66 -3.85 10.18 13.17
C CYS A 66 -4.59 9.06 13.92
N PRO A 67 -5.58 9.37 14.79
CA PRO A 67 -6.31 8.35 15.54
C PRO A 67 -7.11 7.41 14.64
N LYS A 68 -7.46 7.86 13.42
CA LYS A 68 -8.16 7.03 12.43
C LYS A 68 -7.25 6.05 11.70
N ALA A 69 -5.92 6.23 11.76
CA ALA A 69 -4.96 5.46 10.97
C ALA A 69 -4.93 3.97 11.27
N GLY A 70 -5.27 3.56 12.50
CA GLY A 70 -5.41 2.16 12.90
C GLY A 70 -6.87 1.67 12.95
N SER A 71 -7.82 2.43 12.39
CA SER A 71 -9.27 2.20 12.49
C SER A 71 -9.92 2.07 11.11
N ASN A 72 -9.36 1.22 10.26
CA ASN A 72 -9.81 0.92 8.90
C ASN A 72 -9.93 2.17 8.02
N CYS A 73 -8.91 3.02 8.01
CA CYS A 73 -8.95 4.29 7.29
C CYS A 73 -8.93 4.07 5.77
N PRO A 74 -9.96 4.47 5.00
CA PRO A 74 -10.00 4.22 3.55
C PRO A 74 -9.16 5.24 2.73
N TYR A 75 -8.29 6.01 3.38
CA TYR A 75 -7.48 7.07 2.78
C TYR A 75 -5.99 6.77 2.88
N VAL A 76 -5.23 7.35 1.98
CA VAL A 76 -3.77 7.36 1.98
C VAL A 76 -3.28 8.81 1.96
N ARG A 77 -2.31 9.15 2.81
CA ARG A 77 -1.73 10.48 2.93
C ARG A 77 -0.28 10.50 2.42
N CYS A 78 0.05 11.46 1.56
CA CYS A 78 1.42 11.62 1.07
C CYS A 78 2.36 12.12 2.18
N PRO A 79 3.50 11.44 2.46
CA PRO A 79 4.44 11.86 3.50
C PRO A 79 5.25 13.11 3.13
N PHE A 80 5.13 13.62 1.90
CA PHE A 80 5.91 14.77 1.42
C PHE A 80 5.10 16.06 1.27
N CYS A 81 3.79 15.97 1.01
CA CYS A 81 2.94 17.15 0.80
C CYS A 81 1.62 17.10 1.58
N ASP A 82 1.44 16.07 2.41
CA ASP A 82 0.28 15.89 3.29
C ASP A 82 -1.10 15.82 2.62
N LYS A 83 -1.16 15.78 1.28
CA LYS A 83 -2.40 15.52 0.55
C LYS A 83 -2.90 14.10 0.81
N GLU A 84 -4.20 13.99 1.01
CA GLU A 84 -4.92 12.74 1.22
C GLU A 84 -5.68 12.33 -0.04
N TYR A 85 -5.69 11.04 -0.32
CA TYR A 85 -6.35 10.43 -1.47
C TYR A 85 -7.11 9.18 -1.00
N PRO A 86 -8.24 8.83 -1.63
CA PRO A 86 -8.88 7.56 -1.36
C PRO A 86 -7.98 6.40 -1.82
N ILE A 87 -7.96 5.30 -1.07
CA ILE A 87 -7.26 4.06 -1.48
C ILE A 87 -7.89 3.49 -2.75
N GLN A 88 -9.22 3.61 -2.86
CA GLN A 88 -9.99 3.26 -4.05
C GLN A 88 -9.63 4.18 -5.21
N GLY A 89 -9.34 3.59 -6.37
CA GLY A 89 -8.93 4.30 -7.58
C GLY A 89 -7.46 4.75 -7.60
N PHE A 90 -6.75 4.69 -6.46
CA PHE A 90 -5.34 5.08 -6.37
C PHE A 90 -4.41 3.90 -6.11
N ILE A 91 -4.77 3.03 -5.16
CA ILE A 91 -4.00 1.82 -4.83
C ILE A 91 -4.73 0.58 -5.35
N VAL A 92 -6.04 0.48 -5.08
CA VAL A 92 -6.90 -0.61 -5.55
C VAL A 92 -7.85 -0.11 -6.64
N PRO A 93 -8.32 -0.96 -7.55
CA PRO A 93 -9.26 -0.57 -8.60
C PRO A 93 -10.54 0.06 -8.04
N GLU A 94 -11.09 1.05 -8.76
CA GLU A 94 -12.24 1.82 -8.31
C GLU A 94 -13.51 0.96 -8.13
N ASN A 95 -13.66 -0.10 -8.90
CA ASN A 95 -14.81 -0.98 -8.86
C ASN A 95 -14.77 -2.03 -7.73
N SER A 96 -13.76 -2.02 -6.85
CA SER A 96 -13.60 -3.04 -5.80
C SER A 96 -13.57 -2.46 -4.38
N LYS A 97 -14.76 -2.26 -3.81
CA LYS A 97 -14.92 -1.87 -2.40
C LYS A 97 -14.37 -2.92 -1.43
N ALA A 98 -14.48 -4.20 -1.79
CA ALA A 98 -13.95 -5.29 -0.99
C ALA A 98 -12.41 -5.19 -0.87
N ASP A 99 -11.72 -4.96 -1.98
CA ASP A 99 -10.26 -4.78 -1.97
C ASP A 99 -9.84 -3.52 -1.20
N GLN A 100 -10.62 -2.45 -1.27
CA GLN A 100 -10.38 -1.24 -0.49
C GLN A 100 -10.39 -1.53 1.01
N VAL A 101 -11.42 -2.22 1.50
CA VAL A 101 -11.54 -2.59 2.91
C VAL A 101 -10.43 -3.55 3.30
N HIS A 102 -10.16 -4.57 2.49
CA HIS A 102 -9.11 -5.56 2.72
C HIS A 102 -7.73 -4.91 2.85
N MET A 103 -7.35 -4.04 1.91
CA MET A 103 -6.06 -3.36 1.94
C MET A 103 -5.95 -2.36 3.09
N SER A 104 -7.05 -1.71 3.47
CA SER A 104 -7.09 -0.83 4.64
C SER A 104 -6.82 -1.63 5.92
N GLN A 105 -7.57 -2.71 6.16
CA GLN A 105 -7.38 -3.61 7.30
C GLN A 105 -5.98 -4.23 7.34
N TYR A 106 -5.45 -4.66 6.19
CA TYR A 106 -4.11 -5.20 6.07
C TYR A 106 -3.06 -4.14 6.46
N SER A 107 -3.17 -2.93 5.90
CA SER A 107 -2.25 -1.83 6.19
C SER A 107 -2.26 -1.43 7.67
N ASP A 108 -3.44 -1.44 8.29
CA ASP A 108 -3.62 -1.07 9.68
C ASP A 108 -3.09 -2.16 10.60
N LYS A 109 -3.26 -3.45 10.26
CA LYS A 109 -2.65 -4.56 11.00
C LYS A 109 -1.13 -4.45 11.01
N VAL A 110 -0.52 -4.17 9.86
CA VAL A 110 0.94 -3.98 9.76
C VAL A 110 1.39 -2.73 10.52
N PHE A 111 0.65 -1.62 10.39
CA PHE A 111 0.95 -0.38 11.09
C PHE A 111 0.84 -0.52 12.61
N ASN A 112 -0.24 -1.11 13.12
CA ASN A 112 -0.45 -1.34 14.55
C ASN A 112 0.65 -2.24 15.12
N HIS A 113 1.00 -3.33 14.41
CA HIS A 113 2.11 -4.17 14.82
C HIS A 113 3.45 -3.41 14.86
N TRP A 114 3.73 -2.57 13.85
CA TRP A 114 4.90 -1.71 13.85
C TRP A 114 4.88 -0.72 15.01
N GLN A 115 3.72 -0.12 15.31
CA GLN A 115 3.55 0.81 16.43
C GLN A 115 3.71 0.11 17.78
N ASP A 116 3.28 -1.14 17.93
CA ASP A 116 3.47 -1.90 19.17
C ASP A 116 4.93 -2.28 19.42
N VAL A 117 5.68 -2.62 18.35
CA VAL A 117 7.07 -3.07 18.44
C VAL A 117 8.06 -1.89 18.52
N TYR A 118 7.84 -0.85 17.71
CA TYR A 118 8.80 0.25 17.51
C TYR A 118 8.22 1.62 17.86
N GLY A 119 6.89 1.75 17.90
CA GLY A 119 6.28 2.93 18.47
C GLY A 119 6.65 2.94 19.94
N ASN A 120 7.50 3.89 20.30
CA ASN A 120 7.88 4.14 21.68
C ASN A 120 6.57 4.43 22.44
N ASN A 121 5.94 3.40 23.02
CA ASN A 121 4.73 3.47 23.84
C ASN A 121 5.13 4.11 25.18
N ARG A 122 5.71 5.31 25.14
CA ARG A 122 5.73 6.23 26.27
C ARG A 122 4.35 6.84 26.35
N ARG A 123 3.42 6.08 26.90
CA ARG A 123 2.38 6.68 27.74
C ARG A 123 3.04 7.11 29.05
#